data_AF-A0A0H1RB90-F1
#
_entry.id   AF-A0A0H1RB90-F1
#
_cell.length_a   1.000
_cell.length_b   1.000
_cell.length_c   1.000
_cell.angle_alpha   90.00
_cell.angle_beta   90.00
_cell.angle_gamma   90.00
#
_symmetry.space_group_name_H-M   'P 1'
#
loop_
_entity.id
_entity.type
_entity.pdbx_description
1 polymer ?
#
loop_
_entity_poly.entity_id
_entity_poly.type
_entity_poly.pdbx_seq_one_letter_code
_entity_poly.pdbx_strand_id
1 'polypeptide(L)'
;MTFDSEANVARQIADLCQWISEGSIAHIEMSMSLTRDLAFDSMKLMQFFAGTEELYSGIALEDWFIEHSAGGRDTIGSVVQYIAAALIPMAAERSNGSRRNNHSRDLGQSIQSRSQTRL
;
A
#
# COMPACT_ATOMS: atom_id res chain seq x y z
N MET A 1 5.41 0.17 19.97
CA MET A 1 4.99 -0.01 18.56
C MET A 1 3.55 -0.46 18.60
N THR A 2 2.61 0.49 18.56
CA THR A 2 1.20 0.18 18.43
C THR A 2 0.99 -0.29 17.01
N PHE A 3 0.76 -1.59 16.83
CA PHE A 3 0.17 -2.06 15.60
C PHE A 3 -1.19 -1.39 15.51
N ASP A 4 -1.36 -0.47 14.57
CA ASP A 4 -2.64 0.16 14.31
C ASP A 4 -3.61 -0.94 13.90
N SER A 5 -4.39 -1.38 14.88
CA SER A 5 -5.44 -2.37 14.65
C SER A 5 -6.45 -1.75 13.70
N GLU A 6 -7.08 -2.57 12.86
CA GLU A 6 -8.12 -2.11 11.91
C GLU A 6 -9.17 -1.21 12.58
N ALA A 7 -9.54 -1.50 13.83
CA ALA A 7 -10.43 -0.67 14.65
C ALA A 7 -9.89 0.74 14.94
N ASN A 8 -8.57 0.89 15.14
CA ASN A 8 -7.94 2.20 15.31
C ASN A 8 -7.94 2.98 13.99
N VAL A 9 -7.68 2.29 12.87
CA VAL A 9 -7.76 2.89 11.54
C VAL A 9 -9.18 3.36 11.23
N ALA A 10 -10.17 2.50 11.49
CA ALA A 10 -11.59 2.81 11.33
C ALA A 10 -11.99 4.06 12.10
N ARG A 11 -11.56 4.18 13.35
CA ARG A 11 -11.85 5.34 14.19
C ARG A 11 -11.24 6.61 13.61
N GLN A 12 -9.96 6.59 13.26
CA GLN A 12 -9.26 7.76 12.74
C GLN A 12 -9.84 8.26 11.41
N ILE A 13 -10.19 7.33 10.50
CA ILE A 13 -10.82 7.68 9.23
C ILE A 13 -12.23 8.23 9.46
N ALA A 14 -13.02 7.66 10.38
CA ALA A 14 -14.34 8.19 10.71
C ALA A 14 -14.28 9.59 11.32
N ASP A 15 -13.33 9.84 12.23
CA ASP A 15 -13.09 11.15 12.84
C ASP A 15 -12.67 12.18 11.77
N LEU A 16 -11.81 11.79 10.82
CA LEU A 16 -11.41 12.63 9.69
C LEU A 16 -12.62 12.98 8.79
N CYS A 17 -13.46 12.00 8.46
CA CYS A 17 -14.68 12.23 7.68
C CYS A 17 -15.65 13.21 8.38
N GLN A 18 -15.82 13.10 9.70
CA GLN A 18 -16.63 14.06 10.47
C GLN A 18 -16.06 15.47 10.45
N TRP A 19 -14.74 15.58 10.59
CA TRP A 19 -14.04 16.87 10.55
C TRP A 19 -14.20 17.56 9.19
N ILE A 20 -13.99 16.83 8.09
CA ILE A 20 -14.17 17.34 6.72
C ILE A 20 -15.63 17.71 6.43
N SER A 21 -16.57 16.98 7.03
CA SER A 21 -18.00 17.27 6.89
C SER A 21 -18.46 18.45 7.73
N GLU A 22 -17.55 19.13 8.44
CA GLU A 22 -17.83 20.26 9.33
C GLU A 22 -18.90 19.92 10.39
N GLY A 23 -18.97 18.65 10.81
CA GLY A 23 -19.97 18.16 11.76
C GLY A 23 -21.39 18.00 11.20
N SER A 24 -21.58 18.15 9.88
CA SER A 24 -22.89 17.96 9.22
C SER A 24 -23.40 16.52 9.31
N ILE A 25 -22.50 15.57 9.57
CA ILE A 25 -22.79 14.14 9.62
C ILE A 25 -22.59 13.64 11.04
N ALA A 26 -23.69 13.31 11.72
CA ALA A 26 -23.67 12.88 13.12
C ALA A 26 -23.07 11.48 13.31
N HIS A 27 -23.16 10.61 12.30
CA HIS A 27 -22.66 9.25 12.39
C HIS A 27 -22.07 8.78 11.06
N ILE A 28 -20.90 8.16 11.13
CA ILE A 28 -20.14 7.69 9.98
C ILE A 28 -20.14 6.16 10.01
N GLU A 29 -20.73 5.56 8.98
CA GLU A 29 -20.86 4.10 8.83
C GLU A 29 -19.81 3.57 7.83
N MET A 30 -19.28 2.38 8.08
CA MET A 30 -18.27 1.76 7.20
C MET A 30 -18.79 1.46 5.78
N SER A 31 -20.10 1.32 5.61
CA SER A 31 -20.72 1.11 4.30
C SER A 31 -20.94 2.40 3.50
N MET A 32 -20.75 3.58 4.09
CA MET A 32 -20.95 4.85 3.39
C MET A 32 -19.86 5.08 2.36
N SER A 33 -20.26 5.42 1.13
CA SER A 33 -19.39 5.86 0.04
C SER A 33 -19.01 7.34 0.21
N LEU A 34 -17.74 7.65 0.00
CA LEU A 34 -17.19 9.01 0.03
C LEU A 34 -17.91 9.91 -0.98
N THR A 35 -18.12 9.43 -2.20
CA THR A 35 -18.73 10.21 -3.29
C THR A 35 -20.25 10.15 -3.32
N ARG A 36 -20.87 9.03 -2.93
CA ARG A 36 -22.33 8.85 -3.06
C ARG A 36 -23.11 9.17 -1.80
N ASP A 37 -22.67 8.68 -0.64
CA ASP A 37 -23.41 8.83 0.63
C ASP A 37 -22.95 10.09 1.37
N LEU A 38 -21.64 10.30 1.48
CA LEU A 38 -21.07 11.49 2.10
C LEU A 38 -21.03 12.70 1.14
N ALA A 39 -21.25 12.46 -0.15
CA ALA A 39 -21.27 13.48 -1.20
C ALA A 39 -20.04 14.41 -1.16
N PHE A 40 -18.85 13.85 -0.94
CA PHE A 40 -17.61 14.61 -0.96
C PHE A 40 -17.35 15.15 -2.37
N ASP A 41 -17.30 16.47 -2.46
CA ASP A 41 -16.86 17.19 -3.65
C ASP A 41 -15.33 17.15 -3.79
N SER A 42 -14.81 17.65 -4.91
CA SER A 42 -13.38 17.62 -5.20
C SER A 42 -12.51 18.27 -4.11
N MET A 43 -13.01 19.28 -3.39
CA MET A 43 -12.27 19.92 -2.30
C MET A 43 -12.22 19.03 -1.07
N LYS A 44 -13.36 18.44 -0.68
CA LYS A 44 -13.43 17.50 0.45
C LYS A 44 -12.64 16.23 0.20
N LEU A 45 -12.63 15.72 -1.03
CA LEU A 45 -11.78 14.59 -1.41
C LEU A 45 -10.30 14.93 -1.28
N MET A 46 -9.86 16.11 -1.74
CA MET A 46 -8.49 16.56 -1.54
C MET A 46 -8.12 16.68 -0.07
N GLN A 47 -9.01 17.23 0.77
CA GLN A 47 -8.81 17.30 2.22
C GLN A 47 -8.73 15.91 2.85
N PHE A 48 -9.54 14.96 2.37
CA PHE A 48 -9.54 13.58 2.84
C PHE A 48 -8.22 12.88 2.51
N PHE A 49 -7.73 12.99 1.28
CA PHE A 49 -6.46 12.40 0.89
C PHE A 49 -5.31 13.03 1.67
N ALA A 50 -5.24 14.35 1.74
CA ALA A 50 -4.20 15.05 2.49
C ALA A 50 -4.21 14.68 3.98
N GLY A 51 -5.38 14.66 4.62
CA GLY A 51 -5.50 14.28 6.03
C GLY A 51 -5.15 12.82 6.28
N THR A 52 -5.46 11.93 5.35
CA THR A 52 -5.12 10.51 5.50
C THR A 52 -3.62 10.25 5.31
N GLU A 53 -2.98 10.93 4.36
CA GLU A 53 -1.52 10.86 4.17
C GLU A 53 -0.75 11.44 5.37
N GLU A 54 -1.30 12.46 6.03
CA GLU A 54 -0.76 13.02 7.27
C GLU A 54 -0.85 12.01 8.43
N LEU A 55 -1.95 11.27 8.54
CA LEU A 55 -2.13 10.23 9.55
C LEU A 55 -1.26 8.99 9.27
N TYR A 56 -1.14 8.60 7.99
CA TYR A 56 -0.45 7.39 7.57
C TYR A 56 0.56 7.69 6.46
N SER A 57 1.77 8.06 6.89
CA SER A 57 2.87 8.35 5.97
C SER A 57 3.19 7.16 5.07
N GLY A 58 3.19 7.36 3.76
CA GLY A 58 3.57 6.34 2.76
C GLY A 58 2.41 5.57 2.13
N ILE A 59 1.16 5.93 2.43
CA ILE A 59 -0.03 5.38 1.77
C ILE A 59 -0.52 6.35 0.69
N ALA A 60 -0.51 5.92 -0.57
CA ALA A 60 -1.12 6.67 -1.67
C ALA A 60 -2.57 6.22 -1.86
N LEU A 61 -3.53 7.09 -1.51
CA LEU A 61 -4.96 6.81 -1.63
C LEU A 61 -5.55 7.16 -2.99
N GLU A 62 -4.83 7.96 -3.79
CA GLU A 62 -5.27 8.37 -5.13
C GLU A 62 -5.48 7.17 -6.05
N ASP A 63 -4.51 6.25 -6.09
CA ASP A 63 -4.60 5.01 -6.89
C ASP A 63 -5.80 4.15 -6.45
N TRP A 64 -5.95 3.95 -5.13
CA TRP A 64 -7.08 3.23 -4.57
C TRP A 64 -8.42 3.88 -4.97
N PHE A 65 -8.50 5.21 -4.91
CA PHE A 65 -9.72 5.94 -5.25
C PHE A 65 -10.09 5.77 -6.73
N ILE A 66 -9.11 5.80 -7.65
CA ILE A 66 -9.37 5.58 -9.07
C ILE A 66 -9.97 4.19 -9.32
N GLU A 67 -9.48 3.16 -8.62
CA GLU A 67 -9.97 1.77 -8.77
C GLU A 67 -11.36 1.52 -8.14
N HIS A 68 -11.67 2.24 -7.05
CA HIS A 68 -12.86 1.98 -6.24
C HIS A 68 -14.01 2.97 -6.50
N SER A 69 -13.72 4.18 -6.98
CA SER A 69 -14.72 5.22 -7.29
C SER A 69 -15.65 4.82 -8.43
N ALA A 70 -15.15 4.11 -9.45
CA ALA A 70 -15.90 3.76 -10.66
C ALA A 70 -17.11 2.82 -10.44
N GLY A 71 -17.35 2.34 -9.22
CA GLY A 71 -18.48 1.48 -8.88
C GLY A 71 -19.16 1.81 -7.54
N GLY A 72 -18.89 2.98 -6.94
CA GLY A 72 -19.38 3.31 -5.60
C GLY A 72 -18.82 2.40 -4.51
N ARG A 73 -17.63 1.81 -4.76
CA ARG A 73 -16.91 0.95 -3.81
C ARG A 73 -15.90 1.74 -2.98
N ASP A 74 -15.91 3.06 -3.13
CA ASP A 74 -15.16 4.06 -2.37
C ASP A 74 -15.76 4.25 -0.97
N THR A 75 -16.02 3.14 -0.28
CA THR A 75 -16.61 3.16 1.07
C THR A 75 -15.55 3.34 2.14
N ILE A 76 -15.97 3.81 3.30
CA ILE A 76 -15.07 4.01 4.43
C ILE A 76 -14.43 2.69 4.84
N GLY A 77 -15.20 1.60 4.85
CA GLY A 77 -14.69 0.27 5.15
C GLY A 77 -13.65 -0.25 4.15
N SER A 78 -13.74 0.12 2.88
CA SER A 78 -12.72 -0.25 1.89
C SER A 78 -11.45 0.59 2.01
N VAL A 79 -11.55 1.88 2.39
CA VAL A 79 -10.38 2.70 2.76
C VAL A 79 -9.67 2.10 3.96
N VAL A 80 -10.43 1.79 5.02
CA VAL A 80 -9.90 1.25 6.27
C VAL A 80 -9.17 -0.06 6.03
N GLN A 81 -9.76 -0.98 5.25
CA GLN A 81 -9.10 -2.23 4.88
C GLN A 81 -7.83 -2.00 4.05
N TYR A 82 -7.85 -1.06 3.10
CA TYR A 82 -6.68 -0.73 2.30
C TYR A 82 -5.53 -0.22 3.18
N ILE A 83 -5.81 0.70 4.10
CA ILE A 83 -4.83 1.24 5.04
C ILE A 83 -4.33 0.16 5.99
N ALA A 84 -5.24 -0.62 6.61
CA ALA A 84 -4.86 -1.70 7.51
C ALA A 84 -3.97 -2.74 6.81
N ALA A 85 -4.28 -3.09 5.56
CA ALA A 85 -3.46 -3.99 4.76
C ALA A 85 -2.07 -3.41 4.43
N ALA A 86 -1.97 -2.10 4.20
CA ALA A 86 -0.71 -1.40 3.95
C ALA A 86 0.16 -1.25 5.21
N LEU A 87 -0.46 -1.13 6.40
CA LEU A 87 0.21 -0.99 7.68
C LEU A 87 0.72 -2.30 8.27
N ILE A 88 0.15 -3.44 7.85
CA ILE A 88 0.77 -4.73 8.14
C ILE A 88 2.11 -4.74 7.39
N PRO A 89 3.26 -4.79 8.10
CA PRO A 89 4.53 -4.88 7.40
C PRO A 89 4.45 -6.10 6.50
N MET A 90 4.69 -5.91 5.20
CA MET A 90 4.97 -6.98 4.25
C MET A 90 6.14 -7.82 4.78
N ALA A 91 5.86 -8.72 5.71
CA ALA A 91 6.81 -9.69 6.24
C ALA A 91 6.90 -10.92 5.32
N ALA A 92 6.17 -10.92 4.20
CA ALA A 92 6.26 -11.98 3.20
C ALA A 92 5.98 -11.41 1.80
N GLU A 93 6.81 -11.79 0.83
CA GLU A 93 6.52 -11.79 -0.61
C GLU A 93 6.83 -10.54 -1.46
N ARG A 94 8.07 -10.07 -1.38
CA ARG A 94 8.90 -9.95 -2.61
C ARG A 94 10.03 -10.97 -2.70
N SER A 95 9.84 -12.11 -2.06
CA SER A 95 10.55 -13.35 -2.38
C SER A 95 9.86 -14.08 -3.52
N ASN A 96 9.94 -13.55 -4.75
CA ASN A 96 9.85 -14.42 -5.93
C ASN A 96 10.71 -13.91 -7.09
N GLY A 97 11.93 -14.46 -7.18
CA GLY A 97 12.41 -14.94 -8.47
C GLY A 97 13.23 -14.02 -9.38
N SER A 98 14.27 -13.35 -8.88
CA SER A 98 15.46 -13.10 -9.71
C SER A 98 16.65 -13.91 -9.18
N ARG A 99 16.52 -15.23 -9.33
CA ARG A 99 17.56 -16.22 -9.10
C ARG A 99 17.82 -16.90 -10.43
N ARG A 100 18.65 -16.30 -11.30
CA ARG A 100 19.39 -16.98 -12.40
C ARG A 100 20.33 -16.04 -13.15
N ASN A 101 21.46 -15.75 -12.53
CA ASN A 101 22.69 -15.39 -13.23
C ASN A 101 23.88 -15.82 -12.37
N ASN A 102 23.90 -17.10 -12.02
CA ASN A 102 25.13 -17.82 -11.75
C ASN A 102 25.46 -18.63 -13.01
N HIS A 103 26.13 -18.00 -13.97
CA HIS A 103 26.88 -18.74 -14.97
C HIS A 103 28.35 -18.69 -14.57
N SER A 104 28.69 -19.53 -13.59
CA SER A 104 30.03 -20.05 -13.41
C SER A 104 30.51 -20.57 -14.76
N ARG A 105 31.37 -19.81 -15.44
CA ARG A 105 32.40 -20.37 -16.31
C ARG A 105 33.69 -20.42 -15.51
N ASP A 106 33.68 -21.27 -14.49
CA ASP A 106 34.88 -21.86 -13.92
C ASP A 106 34.95 -23.29 -14.46
N LEU A 107 35.60 -23.42 -15.62
CA LEU A 107 36.21 -24.68 -16.05
C LEU A 107 37.70 -24.48 -15.81
N GLY A 108 38.09 -24.56 -14.54
CA GLY A 108 39.46 -24.86 -14.19
C GLY A 108 39.83 -26.26 -14.66
N GLN A 109 41.07 -26.35 -15.16
CA GLN A 109 41.92 -27.53 -15.11
C GLN A 109 41.64 -28.66 -16.10
N SER A 110 42.33 -28.56 -17.25
CA SER A 110 42.87 -29.74 -17.93
C SER A 110 44.40 -29.74 -17.77
N ILE A 111 44.85 -30.47 -16.74
CA ILE A 111 46.02 -31.37 -16.74
C ILE A 111 47.33 -30.89 -17.42
N GLN A 112 48.24 -30.42 -16.56
CA GLN A 112 49.61 -30.92 -16.35
C GLN A 112 50.36 -31.68 -17.48
N SER A 113 51.60 -31.22 -17.70
CA SER A 113 52.79 -31.98 -18.12
C SER A 113 52.96 -32.33 -19.60
N ARG A 114 53.93 -31.64 -20.25
CA ARG A 114 55.21 -32.27 -20.65
C ARG A 114 56.21 -31.26 -21.24
N SER A 115 57.37 -31.18 -20.58
CA SER A 115 58.74 -31.12 -21.13
C SER A 115 59.05 -30.11 -22.25
N GLN A 116 59.86 -29.07 -21.97
CA GLN A 116 61.29 -29.04 -22.35
C GLN A 116 61.61 -29.79 -23.66
N THR A 117 62.08 -29.07 -24.68
CA THR A 117 63.35 -29.35 -25.39
C THR A 117 63.67 -28.16 -26.31
N ARG A 118 64.77 -27.48 -25.96
CA ARG A 118 65.62 -26.69 -26.86
C ARG A 118 65.97 -27.51 -28.10
N LEU A 119 65.97 -26.87 -29.27
CA LEU A 119 67.10 -26.84 -30.22
C LEU A 119 66.81 -25.78 -31.28
#